data_AF-A0A5L4NMY6-F1
#
_entry.id   AF-A0A5L4NMY6-F1
#
_cell.length_a   1.000
_cell.length_b   1.000
_cell.length_c   1.000
_cell.angle_alpha   90.00
_cell.angle_beta   90.00
_cell.angle_gamma   90.00
#
_symmetry.space_group_name_H-M   'P 1'
#
loop_
_entity.id
_entity.type
_entity.pdbx_description
1 polymer ?
#
loop_
_entity_poly.entity_id
_entity_poly.type
_entity_poly.pdbx_seq_one_letter_code
_entity_poly.pdbx_strand_id
1 'polypeptide(L)'
;MKQAFSLLELAFCIVILSFIFGSYYLVFANKSLNVIWQNQTLFNEEKELLKKIPSYKAKEININTYNFLEYTSDKFKLKSLKIKDLSYKEAFIDEKGF
;
A
#
# COMPACT_ATOMS: atom_id res chain seq x y z
N MET A 1 17.23 18.06 -44.42
CA MET A 1 17.56 19.22 -43.57
C MET A 1 16.80 19.05 -42.27
N LYS A 2 17.46 19.10 -41.10
CA LYS A 2 16.74 19.10 -39.82
C LYS A 2 16.11 20.49 -39.67
N GLN A 3 14.79 20.57 -39.79
CA GLN A 3 14.05 21.80 -39.56
C GLN A 3 14.11 22.07 -38.06
N ALA A 4 14.86 23.09 -37.65
CA ALA A 4 14.84 23.54 -36.27
C ALA A 4 13.43 24.08 -36.00
N PHE A 5 12.79 23.59 -34.94
CA PHE A 5 11.53 24.16 -34.45
C PHE A 5 11.71 25.67 -34.27
N SER A 6 10.73 26.44 -34.74
CA SER A 6 10.69 27.87 -34.45
C SER A 6 10.62 28.06 -32.94
N LEU A 7 11.30 29.09 -32.42
CA LEU A 7 11.24 29.45 -31.00
C LEU A 7 9.79 29.64 -30.53
N LEU A 8 8.93 30.14 -31.42
CA LEU A 8 7.50 30.32 -31.18
C LEU A 8 6.79 28.96 -31.02
N GLU A 9 7.08 28.00 -31.89
CA GLU A 9 6.50 26.65 -31.82
C GLU A 9 6.92 25.93 -30.53
N LEU A 10 8.18 26.10 -30.13
CA LEU A 10 8.69 25.57 -28.86
C LEU A 10 7.94 26.17 -27.66
N ALA A 11 7.74 27.49 -27.65
CA ALA A 11 6.99 28.17 -26.59
C ALA A 11 5.53 27.69 -26.52
N PHE A 12 4.86 27.53 -27.66
CA PHE A 12 3.52 26.97 -27.71
C PHE A 12 3.48 25.52 -27.20
N CYS A 13 4.43 24.68 -27.61
CA CYS A 13 4.53 23.31 -27.10
C CYS A 13 4.71 23.25 -25.59
N ILE A 14 5.54 24.12 -25.00
CA ILE A 14 5.75 24.17 -23.54
C ILE A 14 4.46 24.55 -22.82
N VAL A 15 3.73 25.56 -23.30
CA VAL A 15 2.47 26.00 -22.69
C VAL A 15 1.42 24.90 -22.74
N ILE A 16 1.26 24.25 -23.90
CA ILE A 16 0.30 23.16 -24.08
C ILE A 16 0.65 21.97 -23.18
N LEU A 17 1.92 21.55 -23.15
CA LEU A 17 2.36 20.44 -22.31
C LEU A 17 2.18 20.77 -20.82
N SER A 18 2.49 22.00 -20.40
CA SER A 18 2.29 22.44 -19.02
C SER A 18 0.82 22.36 -18.61
N PHE A 19 -0.10 22.78 -19.49
CA PHE A 19 -1.53 22.68 -19.24
C PHE A 19 -2.02 21.23 -19.15
N ILE A 20 -1.55 20.36 -20.04
CA ILE A 20 -1.89 18.93 -20.05
C ILE A 20 -1.40 18.26 -18.76
N PHE A 21 -0.13 18.42 -18.41
CA PHE A 21 0.45 17.79 -17.23
C PHE A 21 -0.13 18.36 -15.93
N GLY A 22 -0.37 19.67 -15.84
CA GLY A 22 -1.01 20.28 -14.68
C GLY A 22 -2.43 19.75 -14.45
N SER A 23 -3.21 19.63 -15.52
CA SER A 23 -4.57 19.09 -15.46
C SER A 23 -4.59 17.61 -15.09
N TYR A 24 -3.70 16.81 -15.69
CA TYR A 24 -3.59 15.38 -15.39
C TYR A 24 -3.18 15.13 -13.93
N TYR A 25 -2.25 15.93 -13.41
CA TYR A 25 -1.85 15.87 -12.01
C TYR A 25 -3.03 16.13 -11.06
N LEU A 26 -3.85 17.14 -11.34
CA LEU A 26 -5.04 17.43 -10.52
C LEU A 26 -6.06 16.29 -10.54
N VAL A 27 -6.31 15.70 -11.72
CA VAL A 27 -7.21 14.54 -11.84
C VAL A 27 -6.66 13.34 -11.08
N PHE A 28 -5.36 13.06 -11.21
CA PHE A 28 -4.71 11.97 -10.51
C PHE A 28 -4.72 12.17 -8.98
N ALA A 29 -4.38 13.37 -8.50
CA ALA A 29 -4.39 13.71 -7.09
C ALA A 29 -5.79 13.57 -6.49
N ASN A 30 -6.83 14.12 -7.14
CA ASN A 30 -8.21 14.01 -6.66
C ASN A 30 -8.71 12.56 -6.66
N LYS A 31 -8.38 11.78 -7.69
CA LYS A 31 -8.76 10.36 -7.74
C LYS A 31 -8.05 9.55 -6.64
N SER A 32 -6.77 9.82 -6.41
CA SER A 32 -5.98 9.18 -5.34
C SER A 32 -6.54 9.51 -3.95
N LEU A 33 -6.85 10.79 -3.68
CA LEU A 33 -7.43 11.22 -2.41
C LEU A 33 -8.79 10.55 -2.14
N ASN A 34 -9.64 10.44 -3.17
CA ASN A 34 -10.93 9.78 -3.02
C ASN A 34 -10.79 8.28 -2.72
N VAL A 35 -9.86 7.59 -3.39
CA VAL A 35 -9.57 6.17 -3.13
C VAL A 35 -9.00 5.97 -1.71
N ILE A 36 -8.11 6.85 -1.26
CA ILE A 36 -7.57 6.80 0.11
C ILE A 36 -8.70 6.96 1.13
N TRP A 37 -9.61 7.93 0.91
CA TRP A 37 -10.74 8.17 1.80
C TRP A 37 -11.73 6.98 1.84
N GLN A 38 -12.00 6.38 0.68
CA GLN A 38 -12.84 5.19 0.58
C GLN A 38 -12.21 3.99 1.31
N ASN A 39 -10.91 3.76 1.15
CA ASN A 39 -10.20 2.70 1.86
C ASN A 39 -10.21 2.93 3.38
N GLN A 40 -10.04 4.18 3.84
CA GLN A 40 -10.10 4.50 5.25
C GLN A 40 -11.51 4.28 5.83
N THR A 41 -12.55 4.61 5.05
CA THR A 41 -13.95 4.36 5.44
C THR A 41 -14.21 2.86 5.56
N LEU A 42 -13.79 2.07 4.57
CA LEU A 42 -13.91 0.60 4.60
C LEU A 42 -13.23 -0.01 5.84
N PHE A 43 -12.01 0.44 6.14
CA PHE A 43 -11.28 -0.02 7.33
C PHE A 43 -12.01 0.30 8.63
N ASN A 44 -12.62 1.50 8.73
CA ASN A 44 -13.39 1.88 9.90
C ASN A 44 -14.66 1.04 10.05
N GLU A 45 -15.38 0.76 8.96
CA GLU A 45 -16.56 -0.11 8.97
C GLU A 45 -16.20 -1.54 9.38
N GLU A 46 -15.13 -2.10 8.82
CA GLU A 46 -14.64 -3.44 9.17
C GLU A 46 -14.27 -3.51 10.66
N LYS A 47 -13.57 -2.50 11.18
CA LYS A 47 -13.25 -2.37 12.61
C LYS A 47 -14.51 -2.40 13.48
N GLU A 48 -15.55 -1.65 13.12
CA GLU A 48 -16.81 -1.61 13.88
C GLU A 48 -17.59 -2.93 13.81
N LEU A 49 -17.59 -3.61 12.66
CA LEU A 49 -18.20 -4.93 12.52
C LEU A 49 -17.47 -5.97 13.38
N LEU A 50 -16.15 -5.95 13.41
CA LEU A 50 -15.36 -6.90 14.19
C LEU A 50 -15.49 -6.71 15.70
N LYS A 51 -15.69 -5.48 16.19
CA LYS A 51 -16.02 -5.23 17.61
C LYS A 51 -17.30 -5.94 18.07
N LYS A 52 -18.25 -6.17 17.16
CA LYS A 52 -19.51 -6.86 17.47
C LYS A 52 -19.35 -8.37 17.58
N ILE A 53 -18.22 -8.93 17.13
CA ILE A 53 -17.98 -10.37 17.16
C ILE A 53 -17.17 -10.72 18.41
N PRO A 54 -17.76 -11.38 19.42
CA PRO A 54 -17.11 -11.64 20.71
C PRO A 54 -15.90 -12.59 20.64
N SER A 55 -15.69 -13.28 19.51
CA SER A 55 -14.57 -14.22 19.31
C SER A 55 -13.26 -13.58 18.85
N TYR A 56 -13.28 -12.29 18.50
CA TYR A 56 -12.09 -11.58 18.04
C TYR A 56 -11.66 -10.54 19.08
N LYS A 57 -10.47 -10.73 19.64
CA LYS A 57 -9.82 -9.72 20.47
C LYS A 57 -8.99 -8.84 19.54
N ALA A 58 -9.49 -7.63 19.27
CA ALA A 58 -8.77 -6.62 18.53
C ALA A 58 -7.90 -5.80 19.48
N LYS A 59 -6.62 -5.63 19.16
CA LYS A 59 -5.69 -4.75 19.86
C LYS A 59 -5.15 -3.74 18.88
N GLU A 60 -5.19 -2.46 19.25
CA GLU A 60 -4.51 -1.42 18.48
C GLU A 60 -3.02 -1.43 18.82
N ILE A 61 -2.18 -1.46 17.78
CA ILE A 61 -0.73 -1.37 17.89
C ILE A 61 -0.27 -0.13 17.13
N ASN A 62 0.49 0.74 17.79
CA ASN A 62 1.15 1.83 17.12
C ASN A 62 2.57 1.41 16.75
N ILE A 63 2.93 1.48 15.46
CA ILE A 63 4.29 1.25 14.98
C ILE A 63 4.66 2.44 14.09
N ASN A 64 5.70 3.18 14.47
CA ASN A 64 6.22 4.31 13.71
C ASN A 64 5.12 5.29 13.25
N THR A 65 4.26 5.75 14.16
CA THR A 65 3.11 6.66 13.92
C THR A 65 1.94 6.09 13.12
N TYR A 66 2.01 4.84 12.64
CA TYR A 66 0.90 4.15 12.01
C TYR A 66 0.14 3.28 13.03
N ASN A 67 -1.19 3.33 12.99
CA ASN A 67 -2.06 2.51 13.82
C ASN A 67 -2.47 1.24 13.07
N PHE A 68 -2.09 0.10 13.62
CA PHE A 68 -2.43 -1.23 13.14
C PHE A 68 -3.46 -1.88 14.06
N LEU A 69 -4.32 -2.72 13.49
CA LEU A 69 -5.20 -3.60 14.25
C LEU A 69 -4.64 -5.01 14.22
N GLU A 70 -4.23 -5.50 15.38
CA GLU A 70 -3.89 -6.91 15.56
C GLU A 70 -5.15 -7.66 15.99
N TYR A 71 -5.53 -8.65 15.19
CA TYR A 71 -6.66 -9.51 15.48
C TYR A 71 -6.15 -10.84 16.04
N THR A 72 -6.57 -11.15 17.26
CA THR A 72 -6.31 -12.45 17.87
C THR A 72 -7.62 -13.21 18.00
N SER A 73 -7.62 -14.47 17.55
CA SER A 73 -8.74 -15.38 17.71
C SER A 73 -8.27 -16.62 18.44
N ASP A 74 -9.09 -17.10 19.38
CA ASP A 74 -8.84 -18.37 20.06
C ASP A 74 -8.91 -19.57 19.10
N LYS A 75 -9.49 -19.39 17.89
CA LYS A 75 -9.50 -20.40 16.82
C LYS A 75 -8.14 -20.56 16.13
N PHE A 76 -7.28 -19.54 16.15
CA PHE A 76 -6.02 -19.54 15.40
C PHE A 76 -4.83 -19.16 16.30
N LYS A 77 -4.30 -20.16 17.02
CA LYS A 77 -3.11 -19.99 17.86
C LYS A 77 -1.85 -20.14 17.01
N LEU A 78 -1.30 -19.02 16.52
CA LEU A 78 0.00 -18.99 15.80
C LEU A 78 1.11 -19.70 16.59
N LYS A 79 1.15 -19.54 17.92
CA LYS A 79 2.13 -20.22 18.80
C LYS A 79 2.00 -21.75 18.84
N SER A 80 0.88 -22.31 18.36
CA SER A 80 0.68 -23.76 18.26
C SER A 80 1.07 -24.33 16.89
N LEU A 81 1.28 -23.46 15.90
CA LEU A 81 1.72 -23.88 14.58
C LEU A 81 3.17 -24.34 14.68
N LYS A 82 3.38 -25.65 14.55
CA LYS A 82 4.71 -26.21 14.32
C LYS A 82 5.01 -26.10 12.84
N ILE A 83 6.26 -25.76 12.52
CA ILE A 83 6.74 -25.73 11.14
C ILE A 83 6.57 -27.13 10.56
N LYS A 84 5.66 -27.27 9.58
CA LYS A 84 5.32 -28.56 8.97
C LYS A 84 6.38 -29.02 7.99
N ASP A 85 7.01 -28.07 7.30
CA ASP A 85 8.04 -28.33 6.30
C ASP A 85 9.36 -27.66 6.72
N LEU A 86 10.39 -28.49 6.90
CA LEU A 86 11.73 -28.08 7.30
C LEU A 86 12.68 -27.97 6.10
N SER A 87 12.20 -28.17 4.87
CA SER A 87 12.97 -28.06 3.62
C SER A 87 13.72 -26.73 3.49
N TYR A 88 13.14 -25.65 4.02
CA TYR A 88 13.78 -24.33 4.03
C TYR A 88 15.17 -24.34 4.68
N LYS A 89 15.45 -25.25 5.63
CA LYS A 89 16.76 -25.35 6.28
C LYS A 89 17.88 -25.69 5.30
N GLU A 90 17.57 -26.39 4.20
CA GLU A 90 18.52 -26.70 3.14
C GLU A 90 18.96 -25.42 2.40
N ALA A 91 18.09 -24.42 2.31
CA ALA A 91 18.40 -23.12 1.71
C ALA A 91 19.25 -22.22 2.63
N PHE A 92 19.40 -22.58 3.91
CA PHE A 92 20.19 -21.86 4.90
C PHE A 92 21.36 -22.70 5.45
N ILE A 93 21.82 -23.70 4.69
CA ILE A 93 23.07 -24.40 5.02
C ILE A 93 24.20 -23.36 5.00
N ASP A 94 24.83 -23.17 6.16
CA ASP A 94 25.92 -22.21 6.37
C ASP A 94 27.02 -22.32 5.30
N GLU A 95 27.66 -21.19 4.98
CA GLU A 95 28.77 -21.02 4.04
C GLU A 95 29.97 -21.99 4.25
N LYS A 96 29.98 -22.77 5.33
CA LYS A 96 31.00 -23.81 5.60
C LYS A 96 30.91 -25.03 4.67
N GLY A 97 29.86 -25.11 3.84
CA GLY A 97 29.65 -26.18 2.87
C GLY A 97 30.06 -25.87 1.42
N PHE A 98 30.67 -24.71 1.15
CA PHE A 98 31.21 -24.34 -0.17
C PHE A 98 32.72 -24.62 -0.28
#